data_AF-A0A8K0G8W4-F1
#
_entry.id   AF-A0A8K0G8W4-F1
#
_cell.length_a   1.000
_cell.length_b   1.000
_cell.length_c   1.000
_cell.angle_alpha   90.00
_cell.angle_beta   90.00
_cell.angle_gamma   90.00
#
_symmetry.space_group_name_H-M   'P 1'
#
loop_
_entity.id
_entity.type
_entity.pdbx_description
1 polymer ?
#
loop_
_entity_poly.entity_id
_entity_poly.type
_entity_poly.pdbx_seq_one_letter_code
_entity_poly.pdbx_strand_id
1 'polypeptide(L)'
;LDVPNLVFRVGVVIPLLRLVGIYDVNARVLVVPIKGEGKFYANATNCVANGVLRAELQDVDGEKRFHFTNLDLKLQIGDYNIRLDNLFNGDPVL
;
A
#
# COMPACT_ATOMS: atom_id res chain seq x y z
N LEU A 1 15.27 2.77 17.63
CA LEU A 1 14.06 3.04 18.42
C LEU A 1 14.32 4.32 19.19
N ASP A 2 13.47 5.33 19.02
CA ASP A 2 13.49 6.54 19.84
C ASP A 2 12.39 6.39 20.90
N VAL A 3 12.79 5.94 22.09
CA VAL A 3 11.88 5.52 23.17
C VAL A 3 11.06 6.68 23.75
N PRO A 4 11.63 7.87 23.99
CA PRO A 4 10.85 9.03 24.46
C PRO A 4 9.74 9.45 23.47
N ASN A 5 10.02 9.40 22.17
CA ASN A 5 9.10 9.89 21.14
C ASN A 5 8.27 8.77 20.49
N LEU A 6 8.42 7.52 20.96
CA LEU A 6 7.75 6.33 20.42
C LEU A 6 7.82 6.24 18.89
N VAL A 7 9.03 6.47 18.36
CA VAL A 7 9.32 6.39 16.93
C VAL A 7 10.09 5.12 16.61
N PHE A 8 9.51 4.31 15.73
CA PHE A 8 10.03 3.03 15.28
C PHE A 8 10.48 3.17 13.83
N ARG A 9 11.75 2.84 13.56
CA ARG A 9 12.29 2.76 12.19
C ARG A 9 12.38 1.30 11.80
N VAL A 10 11.76 0.94 10.69
CA VAL A 10 11.66 -0.46 10.25
C VAL A 10 12.14 -0.55 8.81
N GLY A 11 13.01 -1.51 8.53
CA GLY A 11 13.41 -1.89 7.17
C GLY A 11 12.86 -3.29 6.87
N VAL A 12 12.22 -3.45 5.72
CA VAL A 12 11.66 -4.74 5.27
C VAL A 12 12.10 -4.98 3.83
N VAL A 13 12.54 -6.21 3.55
CA VAL A 13 12.79 -6.70 2.20
C VAL A 13 11.81 -7.83 1.91
N ILE A 14 11.04 -7.68 0.83
CA ILE A 14 10.06 -8.66 0.38
C ILE A 14 10.47 -9.11 -1.03
N PRO A 15 11.00 -10.33 -1.20
CA PRO A 15 11.45 -10.83 -2.50
C PRO A 15 10.31 -10.93 -3.51
N LEU A 16 9.11 -11.30 -3.04
CA LEU A 16 7.91 -11.42 -3.87
C LEU A 16 6.66 -11.07 -3.05
N LEU A 17 5.96 -10.04 -3.48
CA LEU A 17 4.63 -9.67 -2.99
C LEU A 17 3.59 -10.04 -4.05
N ARG A 18 2.54 -10.74 -3.65
CA ARG A 18 1.39 -11.05 -4.52
C ARG A 18 0.13 -10.46 -3.90
N LEU A 19 -0.63 -9.75 -4.73
CA LEU A 19 -1.88 -9.09 -4.34
C LEU A 19 -2.98 -9.59 -5.26
N VAL A 20 -4.12 -9.93 -4.66
CA VAL A 20 -5.34 -10.29 -5.37
C VAL A 20 -6.48 -9.60 -4.67
N GLY A 21 -7.37 -8.96 -5.43
CA GLY A 21 -8.52 -8.29 -4.84
C GLY A 21 -9.51 -7.80 -5.88
N ILE A 22 -10.51 -7.06 -5.39
CA ILE A 22 -11.47 -6.34 -6.21
C ILE A 22 -11.05 -4.88 -6.24
N TYR A 23 -11.08 -4.28 -7.43
CA TYR A 23 -10.83 -2.86 -7.64
C TYR A 23 -12.09 -2.19 -8.18
N ASP A 24 -12.30 -0.95 -7.77
CA ASP A 24 -13.22 0.02 -8.37
C ASP A 24 -12.40 1.29 -8.54
N VAL A 25 -12.09 1.62 -9.79
CA VAL A 25 -11.25 2.77 -10.15
C VAL A 25 -12.05 3.69 -11.05
N ASN A 26 -12.05 4.96 -10.67
CA ASN A 26 -12.51 6.07 -11.49
C ASN A 26 -11.48 7.19 -11.39
N ALA A 27 -10.48 7.12 -12.26
CA ALA A 27 -9.31 8.01 -12.27
C ALA A 27 -9.15 8.69 -13.63
N ARG A 28 -8.32 9.73 -13.66
CA ARG A 28 -7.88 10.37 -14.91
C ARG A 28 -6.36 10.43 -14.91
N VAL A 29 -5.74 9.72 -15.86
CA VAL A 29 -4.29 9.75 -16.07
C VAL A 29 -4.02 10.67 -17.25
N LEU A 30 -3.48 11.86 -16.96
CA LEU A 30 -3.33 12.95 -17.92
C LEU A 30 -4.68 13.31 -18.57
N VAL A 31 -4.90 12.88 -19.80
CA VAL A 31 -6.14 13.11 -20.56
C VAL A 31 -7.01 11.85 -20.70
N VAL A 32 -6.51 10.68 -20.29
CA VAL A 32 -7.21 9.41 -20.45
C VAL A 32 -8.05 9.12 -19.20
N PRO A 33 -9.38 9.06 -19.30
CA PRO A 33 -10.22 8.58 -18.21
C PRO A 33 -10.00 7.07 -18.07
N ILE A 34 -9.57 6.64 -16.89
CA ILE A 34 -9.46 5.22 -16.53
C ILE A 34 -10.62 4.90 -15.61
N LYS A 35 -11.58 4.15 -16.12
CA LYS A 35 -12.71 3.64 -15.35
C LYS A 35 -12.79 2.13 -15.48
N GLY A 36 -12.99 1.43 -14.38
CA GLY A 36 -13.15 -0.02 -14.39
C GLY A 36 -13.48 -0.55 -13.01
N GLU A 37 -14.18 -1.66 -12.99
CA GLU A 37 -14.50 -2.41 -11.78
C GLU A 37 -14.32 -3.89 -12.08
N GLY A 38 -13.58 -4.60 -11.22
CA GLY A 38 -13.29 -6.01 -11.46
C GLY A 38 -12.25 -6.60 -10.52
N LYS A 39 -11.74 -7.78 -10.88
CA LYS A 39 -10.62 -8.39 -10.17
C LYS A 39 -9.31 -7.76 -10.62
N PHE A 40 -8.40 -7.56 -9.67
CA PHE A 40 -7.01 -7.28 -9.98
C PHE A 40 -6.10 -8.38 -9.45
N TYR A 41 -5.02 -8.59 -10.20
CA TYR A 41 -3.91 -9.46 -9.83
C TYR A 41 -2.64 -8.63 -9.98
N ALA A 42 -1.86 -8.53 -8.92
CA ALA A 42 -0.58 -7.85 -8.98
C ALA A 42 0.53 -8.70 -8.36
N ASN A 43 1.71 -8.60 -8.93
CA ASN A 43 2.93 -9.07 -8.31
C ASN A 43 3.96 -7.94 -8.29
N ALA A 44 4.81 -7.96 -7.27
CA ALA A 44 5.95 -7.07 -7.16
C ALA A 44 7.14 -7.88 -6.64
N THR A 45 8.30 -7.71 -7.24
CA THR A 45 9.53 -8.42 -6.88
C THR A 45 10.58 -7.46 -6.35
N ASN A 46 11.46 -7.97 -5.48
CA ASN A 46 12.56 -7.23 -4.89
C ASN A 46 12.12 -5.91 -4.23
N CYS A 47 11.04 -5.95 -3.44
CA CYS A 47 10.53 -4.79 -2.75
C CYS A 47 11.39 -4.49 -1.53
N VAL A 48 11.87 -3.25 -1.41
CA VAL A 48 12.59 -2.75 -0.23
C VAL A 48 11.80 -1.59 0.34
N ALA A 49 11.40 -1.72 1.59
CA ALA A 49 10.58 -0.73 2.28
C ALA A 49 11.28 -0.23 3.54
N ASN A 50 11.40 1.08 3.68
CA ASN A 50 11.89 1.73 4.89
C ASN A 50 10.78 2.59 5.48
N GLY A 51 10.32 2.24 6.68
CA GLY A 51 9.21 2.88 7.38
C GLY A 51 9.66 3.67 8.60
N VAL A 52 8.99 4.79 8.87
CA VAL A 52 9.01 5.48 10.16
C VAL A 52 7.60 5.44 10.73
N LEU A 53 7.39 4.57 11.71
CA LEU A 53 6.14 4.40 12.43
C LEU A 53 6.18 5.24 13.71
N ARG A 54 5.15 6.04 13.94
CA ARG A 54 4.98 6.86 15.15
C ARG A 54 3.79 6.33 15.94
N ALA A 55 3.95 6.29 17.25
CA ALA A 55 2.88 5.88 18.14
C ALA A 55 2.74 6.87 19.30
N GLU A 56 1.57 6.82 19.93
CA GLU A 56 1.28 7.44 21.21
C GLU A 56 0.81 6.35 22.16
N LEU A 57 0.98 6.55 23.47
CA LEU A 57 0.36 5.67 24.46
C LEU A 57 -1.04 6.17 24.75
N GLN A 58 -2.03 5.34 24.48
CA GLN A 58 -3.42 5.60 24.81
C GLN A 58 -3.84 4.70 25.97
N ASP A 59 -4.54 5.28 26.95
CA ASP A 59 -5.24 4.52 27.98
C ASP A 59 -6.60 4.09 27.41
N VAL A 60 -6.81 2.78 27.36
CA VAL A 60 -8.09 2.19 26.96
C VAL A 60 -8.49 1.23 28.07
N ASP A 61 -9.53 1.60 28.83
CA ASP A 61 -10.05 0.84 29.96
C ASP A 61 -9.02 0.53 31.06
N GLY A 62 -8.09 1.45 31.33
CA GLY A 62 -7.03 1.29 32.33
C GLY A 62 -5.79 0.55 31.82
N GLU A 63 -5.78 0.15 30.55
CA GLU A 63 -4.64 -0.48 29.89
C GLU A 63 -3.94 0.50 28.94
N LYS A 64 -2.62 0.68 29.15
CA LYS A 64 -1.79 1.43 28.20
C LYS A 64 -1.55 0.61 26.95
N ARG A 65 -1.99 1.10 25.81
CA ARG A 65 -1.80 0.48 24.49
C ARG A 65 -1.07 1.45 23.56
N PHE A 66 -0.28 0.90 22.64
CA PHE A 66 0.26 1.69 21.54
C PHE A 66 -0.86 2.02 20.56
N HIS A 67 -1.07 3.30 20.33
CA HIS A 67 -1.89 3.82 19.26
C HIS A 67 -0.97 4.33 18.16
N PHE A 68 -0.90 3.63 17.03
CA PHE A 68 -0.07 4.04 15.90
C PHE A 68 -0.75 5.18 15.14
N THR A 69 -0.12 6.35 15.13
CA THR A 69 -0.70 7.58 14.57
C THR A 69 -0.27 7.84 13.13
N ASN A 70 0.95 7.44 12.75
CA ASN A 70 1.45 7.67 11.40
C ASN A 70 2.48 6.63 10.96
N LEU A 71 2.49 6.33 9.66
CA LEU A 71 3.50 5.52 9.00
C LEU A 71 4.01 6.25 7.75
N ASP A 72 5.24 6.76 7.81
CA ASP A 72 5.94 7.26 6.62
C ASP A 72 6.68 6.10 5.95
N LEU A 73 6.29 5.70 4.74
CA LEU A 73 6.89 4.58 4.03
C LEU A 73 7.65 5.05 2.78
N LYS A 74 8.93 4.70 2.69
CA LYS A 74 9.71 4.77 1.45
C LYS A 74 9.80 3.37 0.85
N LEU A 75 9.06 3.14 -0.23
CA LEU A 75 9.02 1.87 -0.94
C LEU A 75 9.81 1.98 -2.25
N GLN A 76 10.68 1.02 -2.49
CA GLN A 76 11.33 0.76 -3.76
C GLN A 76 10.87 -0.60 -4.26
N ILE A 77 10.43 -0.67 -5.50
CA ILE A 77 9.97 -1.90 -6.16
C ILE A 77 10.91 -2.16 -7.32
N GLY A 78 11.47 -3.38 -7.40
CA GLY A 78 12.37 -3.75 -8.48
C GLY A 78 11.62 -3.94 -9.80
N ASP A 79 10.63 -4.83 -9.79
CA ASP A 79 9.74 -5.09 -10.94
C ASP A 79 8.32 -5.37 -10.45
N TYR A 80 7.33 -5.08 -11.28
CA TYR A 80 5.92 -5.32 -10.98
C TYR A 80 5.10 -5.62 -12.22
N ASN A 81 4.10 -6.48 -12.06
CA ASN A 81 3.08 -6.73 -13.06
C ASN A 81 1.69 -6.54 -12.43
N ILE A 82 0.81 -5.83 -13.12
CA ILE A 82 -0.58 -5.64 -12.70
C ILE A 82 -1.48 -6.03 -13.87
N ARG A 83 -2.46 -6.88 -13.58
CA ARG A 83 -3.57 -7.21 -14.47
C ARG A 83 -4.86 -6.72 -13.84
N LEU A 84 -5.60 -5.89 -14.57
CA LEU A 84 -6.92 -5.39 -14.23
C LEU A 84 -7.93 -6.03 -15.18
N ASP A 85 -8.86 -6.82 -14.67
CA ASP A 85 -9.96 -7.33 -15.49
C ASP A 85 -11.01 -6.22 -15.66
N ASN A 86 -11.66 -6.13 -16.83
CA ASN A 86 -12.75 -5.17 -17.11
C ASN A 86 -12.37 -3.68 -16.98
N LEU A 87 -11.10 -3.34 -17.27
CA LEU A 87 -10.70 -1.95 -17.44
C LEU A 87 -11.41 -1.35 -18.66
N PHE A 88 -11.75 -0.06 -18.61
CA PHE A 88 -12.49 0.66 -19.65
C PHE A 88 -13.88 0.07 -19.94
N ASN A 89 -14.51 -0.56 -18.94
CA ASN A 89 -15.76 -1.34 -19.11
C ASN A 89 -15.65 -2.41 -20.20
N GLY A 90 -14.45 -2.95 -20.43
CA GLY A 90 -14.20 -3.97 -21.43
C GLY A 90 -14.14 -3.46 -22.86
N ASP A 91 -13.99 -2.14 -23.09
CA ASP A 91 -13.71 -1.59 -24.41
C ASP A 91 -12.33 -2.08 -24.89
N PRO A 92 -12.24 -2.97 -25.90
CA PRO A 92 -10.98 -3.58 -26.33
C PRO A 92 -10.13 -2.64 -27.18
N VAL A 93 -10.63 -1.45 -27.52
CA VAL A 93 -9.93 -0.45 -28.36
C VAL A 93 -9.03 0.47 -27.52
N LEU A 94 -9.19 0.48 -26.19
CA LEU A 94 -8.46 1.33 -25.24
C LEU A 94 -7.57 0.52 -24.28
#